data_AF-A0A0D7ATT5-F1
#
_entry.id   AF-A0A0D7ATT5-F1
#
_cell.length_a   1.000
_cell.length_b   1.000
_cell.length_c   1.000
_cell.angle_alpha   90.00
_cell.angle_beta   90.00
_cell.angle_gamma   90.00
#
_symmetry.space_group_name_H-M   'P 1'
#
loop_
_entity.id
_entity.type
_entity.pdbx_description
1 polymer ?
#
loop_
_entity_poly.entity_id
_entity_poly.type
_entity_poly.pdbx_seq_one_letter_code
_entity_poly.pdbx_strand_id
1 'polypeptide(L)'
;CRIMQTECWDTEGRSIVLDDETVRRRVNGIDSKAKSNFDKRSHFSESEEQILLDSCLQLARRGFPVNHRRLAEEANIMLMARDGVQFKPVGSTWTARFRDRH
;
A
#
# COMPACT_ATOMS: atom_id res chain seq x y z
N CYS A 1 21.64 -15.80 0.75
CA CYS A 1 21.89 -14.36 0.53
C CYS A 1 22.85 -14.07 -0.62
N ARG A 2 24.11 -14.56 -0.63
CA ARG A 2 25.07 -14.28 -1.74
C ARG A 2 24.55 -14.61 -3.14
N ILE A 3 23.89 -15.76 -3.34
CA ILE A 3 23.36 -16.17 -4.65
C ILE A 3 22.41 -15.10 -5.21
N MET A 4 21.39 -14.71 -4.43
CA MET A 4 20.45 -13.63 -4.79
C MET A 4 21.12 -12.27 -5.03
N GLN A 5 22.18 -11.94 -4.28
CA GLN A 5 22.92 -10.69 -4.48
C GLN A 5 23.69 -10.69 -5.81
N THR A 6 24.21 -11.85 -6.20
CA THR A 6 24.94 -12.04 -7.46
C THR A 6 23.97 -12.00 -8.63
N GLU A 7 22.80 -12.64 -8.51
CA GLU A 7 21.73 -12.59 -9.52
C GLU A 7 21.20 -11.16 -9.72
N CYS A 8 21.00 -10.37 -8.66
CA CYS A 8 20.58 -8.96 -8.77
C CYS A 8 21.65 -8.08 -9.45
N TRP A 9 22.94 -8.39 -9.22
CA TRP A 9 24.03 -7.71 -9.90
C TRP A 9 24.03 -8.01 -11.39
N ASP A 10 23.87 -9.28 -11.76
CA ASP A 10 23.91 -9.74 -13.15
C ASP A 10 22.70 -9.26 -13.97
N THR A 11 21.54 -9.08 -13.33
CA THR A 11 20.30 -8.67 -14.02
C THR A 11 20.05 -7.17 -14.01
N GLU A 12 20.31 -6.46 -12.91
CA GLU A 12 19.96 -5.04 -12.76
C GLU A 12 21.17 -4.12 -12.60
N GLY A 13 22.39 -4.67 -12.49
CA GLY A 13 23.61 -3.90 -12.24
C GLY A 13 23.63 -3.23 -10.86
N ARG A 14 22.79 -3.68 -9.93
CA ARG A 14 22.65 -3.11 -8.58
C ARG A 14 23.04 -4.15 -7.54
N SER A 15 23.97 -3.79 -6.66
CA SER A 15 24.31 -4.62 -5.50
C SER A 15 23.35 -4.30 -4.36
N ILE A 16 22.47 -5.25 -4.05
CA ILE A 16 21.56 -5.14 -2.92
C ILE A 16 22.18 -5.88 -1.74
N VAL A 17 22.60 -5.17 -0.70
CA VAL A 17 23.07 -5.81 0.53
C VAL A 17 21.85 -6.30 1.31
N LEU A 18 21.71 -7.63 1.38
CA LEU A 18 20.68 -8.31 2.16
C LEU A 18 21.27 -8.76 3.49
N ASP A 19 20.73 -8.22 4.58
CA ASP A 19 21.02 -8.67 5.93
C ASP A 19 20.42 -10.08 6.15
N ASP A 20 21.27 -11.01 6.58
CA ASP A 20 20.90 -12.41 6.72
C ASP A 20 19.82 -12.63 7.80
N GLU A 21 19.86 -11.82 8.86
CA GLU A 21 18.84 -11.88 9.92
C GLU A 21 17.48 -11.40 9.41
N THR A 22 17.46 -10.33 8.61
CA THR A 22 16.24 -9.84 7.98
C THR A 22 15.62 -10.87 7.04
N VAL A 23 16.43 -11.60 6.26
CA VAL A 23 15.95 -12.70 5.40
C VAL A 23 15.38 -13.84 6.26
N ARG A 24 16.10 -14.25 7.31
CA ARG A 24 15.67 -15.31 8.22
C ARG A 24 14.36 -14.98 8.93
N ARG A 25 14.21 -13.74 9.40
CA ARG A 25 12.98 -13.24 10.02
C ARG A 25 11.79 -13.34 9.06
N ARG A 26 11.97 -12.93 7.79
CA ARG A 26 10.91 -13.03 6.76
C ARG A 26 10.53 -14.47 6.44
N VAL A 27 11.51 -15.38 6.33
CA VAL A 27 11.26 -16.82 6.13
C VAL A 27 10.48 -17.42 7.30
N ASN A 28 10.77 -16.95 8.52
CA ASN A 28 10.05 -17.35 9.74
C ASN A 28 8.68 -16.68 9.91
N GLY A 29 8.16 -16.01 8.88
CA GLY A 29 6.83 -15.39 8.89
C GLY A 29 6.75 -14.09 9.68
N ILE A 30 7.88 -13.46 10.03
CA ILE A 30 7.87 -12.13 10.64
C ILE A 30 7.64 -11.10 9.54
N ASP A 31 6.51 -10.41 9.65
CA ASP A 31 6.13 -9.35 8.73
C ASP A 31 7.16 -8.22 8.71
N SER A 32 7.28 -7.59 7.54
CA SER A 32 8.05 -6.37 7.41
C SER A 32 7.46 -5.27 8.31
N LYS A 33 8.30 -4.35 8.79
CA LYS A 33 7.82 -3.16 9.52
C LYS A 33 6.78 -2.37 8.71
N ALA A 34 6.91 -2.35 7.39
CA ALA A 34 5.94 -1.71 6.51
C ALA A 34 4.56 -2.39 6.59
N LYS A 35 4.52 -3.72 6.45
CA LYS A 35 3.27 -4.50 6.56
C LYS A 35 2.66 -4.40 7.96
N SER A 36 3.47 -4.58 9.01
CA SER A 36 2.97 -4.45 10.39
C SER A 36 2.45 -3.03 10.72
N ASN A 37 3.09 -1.98 10.19
CA ASN A 37 2.62 -0.61 10.36
C ASN A 37 1.33 -0.34 9.60
N PHE A 38 1.19 -0.92 8.41
CA PHE A 38 -0.02 -0.84 7.61
C PHE A 38 -1.20 -1.47 8.37
N ASP A 39 -1.04 -2.72 8.81
CA ASP A 39 -2.12 -3.46 9.49
C ASP A 39 -2.56 -2.77 10.80
N LYS A 40 -1.64 -2.12 11.51
CA LYS A 40 -1.95 -1.48 12.81
C LYS A 40 -2.51 -0.06 12.69
N ARG A 41 -2.24 0.65 11.60
CA ARG A 41 -2.52 2.11 11.50
C ARG A 41 -3.34 2.49 10.28
N SER A 42 -3.60 1.57 9.36
CA SER A 42 -4.43 1.85 8.19
C SER A 42 -5.90 1.94 8.59
N HIS A 43 -6.62 2.87 7.95
CA HIS A 43 -8.07 2.96 8.04
C HIS A 43 -8.79 1.84 7.27
N PHE A 44 -8.06 1.19 6.36
CA PHE A 44 -8.54 0.19 5.42
C PHE A 44 -7.70 -1.07 5.52
N SER A 45 -8.36 -2.22 5.39
CA SER A 45 -7.71 -3.49 5.10
C SER A 45 -6.98 -3.44 3.75
N GLU A 46 -6.04 -4.36 3.56
CA GLU A 46 -5.30 -4.52 2.29
C GLU A 46 -6.26 -4.72 1.11
N SER A 47 -7.33 -5.49 1.31
CA SER A 47 -8.37 -5.71 0.29
C SER A 47 -9.16 -4.45 -0.06
N GLU A 48 -9.55 -3.65 0.92
CA GLU A 48 -10.29 -2.41 0.69
C GLU A 48 -9.42 -1.38 -0.05
N GLU A 49 -8.15 -1.27 0.34
CA GLU A 49 -7.22 -0.35 -0.31
C GLU A 49 -6.95 -0.77 -1.77
N GLN A 50 -6.88 -2.08 -2.03
CA GLN A 50 -6.74 -2.62 -3.38
C GLN A 50 -7.95 -2.29 -4.27
N ILE A 51 -9.17 -2.30 -3.73
CA ILE A 51 -10.38 -1.90 -4.46
C ILE A 51 -10.32 -0.42 -4.83
N LEU A 52 -9.90 0.45 -3.88
CA LEU A 52 -9.72 1.88 -4.14
C LEU A 52 -8.63 2.13 -5.20
N LEU A 53 -7.53 1.39 -5.14
CA LEU A 53 -6.45 1.48 -6.13
C LEU A 53 -6.93 1.06 -7.52
N ASP A 54 -7.65 -0.05 -7.63
CA ASP A 54 -8.16 -0.52 -8.92
C ASP A 54 -9.16 0.48 -9.51
N SER A 55 -10.05 1.04 -8.69
CA SER A 55 -10.93 2.16 -9.10
C SER A 55 -10.11 3.32 -9.67
N CYS A 56 -9.05 3.75 -8.97
CA CYS A 56 -8.17 4.82 -9.43
C CYS A 56 -7.49 4.49 -10.75
N LEU A 57 -6.97 3.28 -10.92
CA LEU A 57 -6.30 2.83 -12.14
C LEU A 57 -7.27 2.74 -13.31
N GLN A 58 -8.50 2.26 -13.09
CA GLN A 58 -9.53 2.21 -14.11
C GLN A 58 -9.92 3.61 -14.59
N LEU A 59 -10.07 4.56 -13.67
CA LEU A 59 -10.35 5.96 -14.01
C LEU A 59 -9.18 6.62 -14.76
N ALA A 60 -7.95 6.37 -14.31
CA ALA A 60 -6.74 6.86 -14.97
C ALA A 60 -6.61 6.32 -16.40
N ARG A 61 -6.86 5.02 -16.61
CA ARG A 61 -6.88 4.38 -17.94
C ARG A 61 -7.90 4.99 -18.89
N ARG A 62 -9.00 5.54 -18.36
CA ARG A 62 -10.03 6.25 -19.14
C ARG A 62 -9.69 7.73 -19.39
N GLY A 63 -8.51 8.19 -18.98
CA GLY A 63 -8.07 9.58 -19.15
C GLY A 63 -8.55 10.54 -18.05
N PHE A 64 -9.11 10.02 -16.95
CA PHE A 64 -9.58 10.82 -15.82
C PHE A 64 -8.77 10.52 -14.57
N PRO A 65 -7.60 11.15 -14.37
CA PRO A 65 -6.82 10.95 -13.16
C PRO A 65 -7.64 11.35 -11.93
N VAL A 66 -7.60 10.51 -10.90
CA VAL A 66 -8.36 10.74 -9.67
C VAL A 66 -7.74 11.90 -8.89
N ASN A 67 -8.55 12.92 -8.61
CA ASN A 67 -8.18 14.00 -7.71
C ASN A 67 -8.29 13.51 -6.26
N HIS A 68 -7.41 13.98 -5.38
CA HIS A 68 -7.48 13.81 -3.92
C HIS A 68 -8.90 13.93 -3.34
N ARG A 69 -9.71 14.88 -3.83
CA ARG A 69 -11.11 15.02 -3.39
C ARG A 69 -11.96 13.78 -3.71
N ARG A 70 -11.89 13.28 -4.94
CA ARG A 70 -12.65 12.09 -5.38
C ARG A 70 -12.20 10.83 -4.65
N LEU A 71 -10.90 10.67 -4.47
CA LEU A 71 -10.35 9.55 -3.69
C LEU A 71 -10.87 9.57 -2.24
N ALA A 72 -10.93 10.75 -1.61
CA ALA A 72 -11.51 10.88 -0.28
C ALA A 72 -13.01 10.54 -0.25
N GLU A 73 -13.76 10.94 -1.28
CA GLU A 73 -15.19 10.65 -1.39
C GLU A 73 -15.46 9.15 -1.54
N GLU A 74 -14.76 8.47 -2.45
CA GLU A 74 -14.88 7.01 -2.63
C GLU A 74 -14.48 6.24 -1.36
N ALA A 75 -13.38 6.66 -0.71
CA ALA A 75 -12.94 6.10 0.56
C ALA A 75 -13.96 6.31 1.68
N ASN A 76 -14.57 7.50 1.76
CA ASN A 76 -15.60 7.79 2.75
C ASN A 76 -16.89 7.01 2.51
N ILE A 77 -17.29 6.81 1.25
CA ILE A 77 -18.44 5.97 0.89
C ILE A 77 -18.20 4.54 1.35
N MET A 78 -16.99 4.02 1.12
CA MET A 78 -16.62 2.67 1.57
C MET A 78 -16.65 2.55 3.11
N LEU A 79 -16.09 3.54 3.83
CA LEU A 79 -16.15 3.56 5.30
C LEU A 79 -17.59 3.71 5.82
N MET A 80 -18.41 4.54 5.19
CA MET A 80 -19.82 4.69 5.56
C MET A 80 -20.61 3.41 5.33
N ALA A 81 -20.32 2.66 4.27
CA ALA A 81 -20.95 1.36 4.02
C ALA A 81 -20.56 0.31 5.06
N ARG A 82 -19.32 0.36 5.58
CA ARG A 82 -18.81 -0.58 6.60
C ARG A 82 -19.22 -0.21 8.02
N ASP A 83 -18.98 1.04 8.40
CA ASP A 83 -19.06 1.51 9.79
C ASP A 83 -20.37 2.28 10.08
N GLY A 84 -21.20 2.53 9.05
CA GLY A 84 -22.49 3.19 9.19
C GLY A 84 -22.38 4.62 9.73
N VAL A 85 -23.30 5.01 10.61
CA VAL A 85 -23.38 6.38 11.18
C VAL A 85 -22.15 6.75 12.03
N GLN A 86 -21.37 5.77 12.49
CA GLN A 86 -20.19 5.99 13.33
C GLN A 86 -18.89 6.13 12.51
N PHE A 87 -18.97 6.15 11.18
CA PHE A 87 -17.77 6.21 10.36
C PHE A 87 -17.00 7.53 10.58
N LYS A 88 -15.67 7.42 10.63
CA LYS A 88 -14.78 8.57 10.68
C LYS A 88 -14.28 8.90 9.27
N PRO A 89 -14.56 10.08 8.73
CA PRO A 89 -14.13 10.42 7.38
C PRO A 89 -12.60 10.51 7.27
N VAL A 90 -12.07 10.16 6.11
CA VAL A 90 -10.66 10.33 5.77
C VAL A 90 -10.33 11.81 5.56
N GLY A 91 -9.17 12.22 6.05
CA GLY A 91 -8.64 13.57 5.86
C GLY A 91 -7.76 13.71 4.62
N SER A 92 -7.40 14.94 4.27
CA SER A 92 -6.48 15.26 3.17
C SER A 92 -5.11 14.60 3.31
N THR A 93 -4.62 14.44 4.55
CA THR A 93 -3.37 13.72 4.83
C THR A 93 -3.43 12.24 4.42
N TRP A 94 -4.61 11.62 4.52
CA TRP A 94 -4.77 10.22 4.14
C TRP A 94 -4.63 10.04 2.63
N THR A 95 -5.24 10.91 1.81
CA THR A 95 -5.15 10.81 0.35
C THR A 95 -3.73 11.07 -0.16
N ALA A 96 -2.98 11.97 0.49
CA ALA A 96 -1.56 12.16 0.20
C ALA A 96 -0.75 10.88 0.48
N ARG A 97 -0.95 10.27 1.66
CA ARG A 97 -0.27 9.01 2.04
C ARG A 97 -0.71 7.81 1.20
N PHE A 98 -1.93 7.80 0.69
CA PHE A 98 -2.39 6.78 -0.26
C PHE A 98 -1.60 6.88 -1.55
N ARG A 99 -1.48 8.08 -2.13
CA ARG A 99 -0.68 8.32 -3.33
C ARG A 99 0.81 8.03 -3.12
N ASP A 100 1.38 8.37 -1.97
CA ASP A 100 2.81 8.12 -1.75
C ASP A 100 3.12 6.61 -1.56
N ARG A 101 2.10 5.78 -1.30
CA ARG A 101 2.23 4.32 -1.16
C ARG A 101 2.03 3.55 -2.47
N HIS A 102 1.29 4.11 -3.43
CA HIS A 102 0.83 3.45 -4.67
C HIS A 102 1.17 4.28 -5.91
#